data_AF-A0A1F6BVA5-F1
#
_entry.id   AF-A0A1F6BVA5-F1
#
_cell.length_a   1.000
_cell.length_b   1.000
_cell.length_c   1.000
_cell.angle_alpha   90.00
_cell.angle_beta   90.00
_cell.angle_gamma   90.00
#
_symmetry.space_group_name_H-M   'P 1'
#
loop_
_entity.id
_entity.type
_entity.pdbx_description
1 polymer ?
#
loop_
_entity_poly.entity_id
_entity_poly.type
_entity_poly.pdbx_seq_one_letter_code
_entity_poly.pdbx_strand_id
1 'polypeptide(L)'
;AFKGVSFLSAITNSYYLNKFWTFGSRLPATLEEYFRFAFFTLIGLLINVAVASFIVSVLGPLFGAGPKVWANVGALIATVISLIWNFFAYKKFVFK
;
A
#
# COMPACT_ATOMS: atom_id res chain seq x y z
N ALA A 1 11.53 16.86 7.95
CA ALA A 1 11.71 15.96 9.11
C ALA A 1 10.39 15.31 9.56
N PHE A 2 9.39 16.08 10.03
CA PHE A 2 8.13 15.55 10.62
C PHE A 2 7.43 14.48 9.76
N LYS A 3 7.12 14.77 8.48
CA LYS A 3 6.41 13.81 7.60
C LYS A 3 7.15 12.48 7.41
N GLY A 4 8.49 12.51 7.37
CA GLY A 4 9.31 11.31 7.19
C GLY A 4 9.30 10.42 8.43
N VAL A 5 9.41 11.02 9.61
CA VAL A 5 9.34 10.29 10.89
C VAL A 5 7.97 9.62 11.04
N SER A 6 6.88 10.35 10.80
CA SER A 6 5.53 9.78 10.86
C SER A 6 5.34 8.62 9.89
N PHE A 7 5.90 8.72 8.67
CA PHE A 7 5.84 7.66 7.67
C PHE A 7 6.60 6.39 8.11
N LEU A 8 7.80 6.55 8.65
CA LEU A 8 8.58 5.41 9.16
C LEU A 8 7.89 4.74 10.35
N SER A 9 7.34 5.53 11.28
CA SER A 9 6.54 5.00 12.39
C SER A 9 5.31 4.24 11.89
N ALA A 10 4.61 4.76 10.88
CA ALA A 10 3.44 4.10 10.29
C ALA A 10 3.81 2.78 9.60
N ILE A 11 4.89 2.73 8.82
CA ILE A 11 5.39 1.50 8.19
C ILE A 11 5.77 0.47 9.25
N THR A 12 6.46 0.89 10.30
CA THR A 12 6.88 0.00 11.39
C THR A 12 5.68 -0.61 12.11
N ASN A 13 4.70 0.23 12.45
CA ASN A 13 3.45 -0.23 13.06
C ASN A 13 2.69 -1.20 12.13
N SER A 14 2.61 -0.87 10.85
CA SER A 14 1.96 -1.73 9.84
C SER A 14 2.64 -3.09 9.71
N TYR A 15 3.98 -3.14 9.73
CA TYR A 15 4.74 -4.38 9.68
C TYR A 15 4.38 -5.31 10.84
N TYR A 16 4.38 -4.82 12.09
CA TYR A 16 4.07 -5.65 13.25
C TYR A 16 2.62 -6.14 13.26
N LEU A 17 1.67 -5.30 12.86
CA LEU A 17 0.27 -5.72 12.70
C LEU A 17 0.10 -6.77 11.62
N ASN A 18 0.78 -6.62 10.48
CA ASN A 18 0.75 -7.63 9.43
C ASN A 18 1.38 -8.95 9.92
N LYS A 19 2.57 -8.90 10.52
CA LYS A 19 3.29 -10.08 10.99
C LYS A 19 2.52 -10.87 12.04
N PHE A 20 2.14 -10.22 13.15
CA PHE A 20 1.63 -10.90 14.33
C PHE A 20 0.11 -11.09 14.33
N TRP A 21 -0.63 -10.18 13.69
CA TRP A 21 -2.10 -10.26 13.67
C TRP A 21 -2.63 -10.78 12.33
N THR A 22 -2.25 -10.18 11.20
CA THR A 22 -2.81 -10.56 9.88
C THR A 22 -2.35 -11.95 9.42
N PHE A 23 -1.05 -12.23 9.55
CA PHE A 23 -0.44 -13.48 9.09
C PHE A 23 -0.07 -14.42 10.24
N GLY A 24 -0.17 -13.97 11.49
CA GLY A 24 0.00 -14.82 12.68
C GLY A 24 1.37 -15.50 12.79
N SER A 25 2.42 -14.93 12.21
CA SER A 25 3.77 -15.51 12.24
C SER A 25 4.31 -15.49 13.67
N ARG A 26 4.67 -16.67 14.19
CA ARG A 26 5.27 -16.84 15.52
C ARG A 26 6.80 -16.77 15.52
N LEU A 27 7.40 -16.63 14.35
CA LEU A 27 8.84 -16.51 14.20
C LEU A 27 9.32 -15.13 14.64
N PRO A 28 10.55 -15.01 15.17
CA PRO A 28 11.13 -13.72 15.51
C PRO A 28 11.14 -12.79 14.29
N ALA A 29 10.97 -11.49 14.53
CA ALA A 29 11.12 -10.49 13.49
C ALA A 29 12.59 -10.40 13.06
N THR A 30 12.87 -10.49 11.77
CA THR A 30 14.21 -10.33 11.22
C THR A 30 14.30 -9.04 10.40
N LEU A 31 15.50 -8.46 10.31
CA LEU A 31 15.73 -7.28 9.46
C LEU A 31 15.46 -7.60 7.99
N GLU A 32 15.79 -8.80 7.53
CA GLU A 32 15.51 -9.25 6.16
C GLU A 32 14.00 -9.22 5.85
N GLU A 33 13.18 -9.74 6.77
CA GLU A 33 11.72 -9.73 6.62
C GLU A 33 11.17 -8.30 6.59
N TYR A 34 11.67 -7.42 7.46
CA TYR A 34 11.27 -6.01 7.49
C TYR A 34 11.63 -5.28 6.19
N PHE A 35 12.86 -5.47 5.67
CA PHE A 35 13.25 -4.85 4.40
C PHE A 35 12.49 -5.41 3.20
N ARG A 36 12.17 -6.72 3.19
CA ARG A 36 11.27 -7.29 2.18
C ARG A 36 9.87 -6.70 2.27
N PHE A 37 9.32 -6.57 3.48
CA PHE A 37 8.03 -5.91 3.71
C PHE A 37 8.05 -4.48 3.16
N ALA A 38 9.05 -3.68 3.54
CA ALA A 38 9.21 -2.31 3.07
C ALA A 38 9.34 -2.23 1.54
N PHE A 39 10.11 -3.13 0.93
CA PHE A 39 10.27 -3.20 -0.53
C PHE A 39 8.93 -3.47 -1.24
N PHE A 40 8.18 -4.50 -0.82
CA PHE A 40 6.87 -4.78 -1.41
C PHE A 40 5.83 -3.69 -1.12
N THR A 41 5.90 -3.05 0.05
CA THR A 41 5.08 -1.88 0.40
C THR A 41 5.35 -0.72 -0.56
N LEU A 42 6.63 -0.45 -0.87
CA LEU A 42 7.02 0.60 -1.82
C LEU A 42 6.51 0.29 -3.23
N ILE A 43 6.56 -0.97 -3.68
CA ILE A 43 5.95 -1.37 -4.96
C ILE A 43 4.43 -1.13 -4.92
N GLY A 44 3.75 -1.50 -3.84
CA GLY A 44 2.32 -1.22 -3.67
C GLY A 44 1.99 0.27 -3.73
N LEU A 45 2.84 1.13 -3.16
CA LEU A 45 2.72 2.58 -3.27
C LEU A 45 2.88 3.06 -4.71
N LEU A 46 3.85 2.54 -5.46
CA LEU A 46 4.03 2.88 -6.88
C LEU A 46 2.81 2.44 -7.71
N ILE A 47 2.27 1.25 -7.45
CA ILE A 47 1.04 0.77 -8.09
C ILE A 47 -0.13 1.71 -7.76
N ASN A 48 -0.27 2.13 -6.50
CA ASN A 48 -1.31 3.08 -6.09
C ASN A 48 -1.21 4.38 -6.90
N VAL A 49 -0.04 5.01 -6.92
CA VAL A 49 0.18 6.27 -7.64
C VAL A 49 -0.08 6.09 -9.14
N ALA A 50 0.45 5.03 -9.74
CA ALA A 50 0.27 4.76 -11.18
C ALA A 50 -1.21 4.58 -11.55
N VAL A 51 -1.96 3.79 -10.78
CA VAL A 51 -3.39 3.56 -11.03
C VAL A 51 -4.20 4.84 -10.80
N ALA A 52 -3.93 5.59 -9.73
CA ALA A 52 -4.62 6.85 -9.46
C ALA A 52 -4.36 7.87 -10.58
N SER A 53 -3.10 8.03 -10.99
CA SER A 53 -2.73 8.89 -12.11
C SER A 53 -3.37 8.45 -13.43
N PHE A 54 -3.44 7.14 -13.69
CA PHE A 54 -4.12 6.64 -14.88
C PHE A 54 -5.60 7.00 -14.88
N ILE A 55 -6.31 6.75 -13.78
CA ILE A 55 -7.75 7.03 -13.68
C ILE A 55 -8.03 8.53 -13.78
N VAL A 56 -7.26 9.36 -13.06
CA VAL A 56 -7.54 10.80 -12.96
C VAL A 56 -7.06 11.55 -14.20
N SER A 57 -5.87 11.22 -14.72
CA SER A 57 -5.23 11.97 -15.80
C SER A 57 -5.47 11.40 -17.20
N VAL A 58 -5.65 10.09 -17.34
CA VAL A 58 -5.83 9.46 -18.67
C VAL A 58 -7.31 9.22 -18.99
N LEU A 59 -8.06 8.61 -18.07
CA LEU A 59 -9.50 8.37 -18.29
C LEU A 59 -10.30 9.67 -18.17
N GLY A 60 -9.92 10.54 -17.23
CA GLY A 60 -10.65 11.76 -16.93
C GLY A 60 -12.05 11.50 -16.35
N PRO A 61 -12.79 12.55 -15.93
CA PRO A 61 -14.07 12.37 -15.25
C PRO A 61 -15.12 11.72 -16.15
N LEU A 62 -15.62 10.55 -15.75
CA LEU A 62 -16.73 9.86 -16.41
C LEU A 62 -18.06 10.17 -15.72
N PHE A 63 -19.18 9.93 -16.42
CA PHE A 63 -20.54 10.03 -15.89
C PHE A 63 -20.94 11.41 -15.33
N GLY A 64 -20.31 12.48 -15.83
CA GLY A 64 -20.56 13.85 -15.34
C GLY A 64 -20.03 14.10 -13.93
N ALA A 65 -19.15 13.23 -13.41
CA ALA A 65 -18.53 13.43 -12.10
C ALA A 65 -17.70 14.71 -12.07
N GLY A 66 -17.85 15.50 -11.00
CA GLY A 66 -16.98 16.65 -10.77
C GLY A 66 -15.52 16.23 -10.53
N PRO A 67 -14.52 17.08 -10.86
CA PRO A 67 -13.10 16.72 -10.75
C PRO A 67 -12.67 16.20 -9.38
N LYS A 68 -13.22 16.77 -8.29
CA LYS A 68 -12.93 16.35 -6.91
C LYS A 68 -13.48 14.96 -6.60
N VAL A 69 -14.69 14.66 -7.08
CA VAL A 69 -15.32 13.34 -6.89
C VAL A 69 -14.53 12.30 -7.67
N TRP A 70 -14.17 12.62 -8.91
CA TRP A 70 -13.38 11.72 -9.75
C TRP A 70 -12.01 11.40 -9.15
N ALA A 71 -11.32 12.40 -8.58
CA ALA A 71 -10.05 12.20 -7.88
C ALA A 71 -10.19 11.21 -6.70
N ASN A 72 -11.26 11.32 -5.91
CA ASN A 72 -11.53 10.39 -4.81
C ASN A 72 -11.85 8.97 -5.31
N VAL A 73 -12.60 8.85 -6.41
CA VAL A 73 -12.88 7.55 -7.04
C VAL A 73 -11.58 6.89 -7.52
N GLY A 74 -10.72 7.64 -8.22
CA GLY A 74 -9.41 7.15 -8.64
C GLY A 74 -8.53 6.72 -7.46
N ALA A 75 -8.47 7.53 -6.40
CA ALA A 75 -7.72 7.21 -5.19
C ALA A 75 -8.26 5.96 -4.48
N LEU A 76 -9.59 5.79 -4.41
CA LEU A 76 -10.23 4.61 -3.82
C LEU A 76 -9.85 3.34 -4.59
N ILE A 77 -10.02 3.36 -5.92
CA ILE A 77 -9.71 2.20 -6.78
C ILE A 77 -8.23 1.85 -6.69
N ALA A 78 -7.35 2.85 -6.77
CA ALA A 78 -5.91 2.67 -6.59
C ALA A 78 -5.56 2.05 -5.23
N THR A 79 -6.24 2.49 -4.16
CA THR A 79 -6.06 1.96 -2.81
C THR A 79 -6.45 0.50 -2.73
N VAL A 80 -7.61 0.11 -3.25
CA VAL A 80 -8.06 -1.29 -3.27
C VAL A 80 -7.07 -2.17 -4.05
N ILE A 81 -6.63 -1.74 -5.23
CA ILE A 81 -5.68 -2.50 -6.05
C ILE A 81 -4.32 -2.63 -5.34
N SER A 82 -3.81 -1.55 -4.76
CA SER A 82 -2.56 -1.58 -4.00
C SER A 82 -2.63 -2.45 -2.75
N LEU A 83 -3.80 -2.50 -2.09
CA LEU A 83 -4.04 -3.35 -0.93
C LEU A 83 -4.02 -4.82 -1.32
N ILE A 84 -4.65 -5.19 -2.44
CA ILE A 84 -4.63 -6.55 -2.98
C ILE A 84 -3.18 -6.96 -3.28
N TRP A 85 -2.41 -6.11 -3.97
CA TRP A 85 -0.99 -6.37 -4.23
C TRP A 85 -0.21 -6.60 -2.93
N ASN A 86 -0.33 -5.69 -1.97
CA ASN A 86 0.37 -5.76 -0.68
C ASN A 86 0.04 -7.07 0.04
N PHE A 87 -1.24 -7.43 0.14
CA PHE A 87 -1.66 -8.65 0.82
C PHE A 87 -1.04 -9.91 0.21
N PHE A 88 -1.12 -10.06 -1.12
CA PHE A 88 -0.56 -11.24 -1.79
C PHE A 88 0.97 -11.26 -1.76
N ALA A 89 1.61 -10.10 -1.90
CA ALA A 89 3.06 -9.99 -1.82
C ALA A 89 3.57 -10.39 -0.42
N TYR A 90 2.92 -9.88 0.63
CA TYR A 90 3.30 -10.20 2.00
C TYR A 90 3.08 -11.67 2.32
N LYS A 91 1.92 -12.21 1.95
CA LYS A 91 1.58 -13.62 2.15
C LYS A 91 2.56 -14.58 1.47
N LYS A 92 3.06 -14.23 0.27
CA LYS A 92 3.88 -15.14 -0.54
C LYS A 92 5.37 -14.97 -0.31
N PHE A 93 5.83 -13.73 -0.10
CA PHE A 93 7.25 -13.39 -0.14
C PHE A 93 7.82 -12.87 1.18
N VAL A 94 6.97 -12.43 2.12
CA VAL A 94 7.42 -11.84 3.39
C VAL A 94 7.17 -12.79 4.56
N PHE A 95 5.91 -13.09 4.83
CA PHE A 95 5.50 -13.89 5.98
C PHE A 95 5.23 -15.32 5.51
N LYS A 96 6.26 -16.17 5.60
CA LYS A 96 6.14 -17.62 5.45
C LYS A 96 5.83 -18.28 6.80
#